data_AF-A0A3B9T533-F1
#
_entry.id   AF-A0A3B9T533-F1
#
_cell.length_a   1.000
_cell.length_b   1.000
_cell.length_c   1.000
_cell.angle_alpha   90.00
_cell.angle_beta   90.00
_cell.angle_gamma   90.00
#
_symmetry.space_group_name_H-M   'P 1'
#
loop_
_entity.id
_entity.type
_entity.pdbx_description
1 polymer ?
#
loop_
_entity_poly.entity_id
_entity_poly.type
_entity_poly.pdbx_seq_one_letter_code
_entity_poly.pdbx_strand_id
1 'polypeptide(L)' 'MKQLVEVHYFVKEGMRQAFYDAIMQSGVAAASRAEEGNEKYDYYFSPENENELLLLEIWRDQDAVRLHG' A
#
# COMPACT_ATOMS: atom_id res chain seq x y z
N MET A 1 -5.77 -16.14 11.69
CA MET A 1 -4.43 -15.54 11.85
C MET A 1 -4.39 -14.31 10.97
N LYS A 2 -3.78 -13.21 11.44
CA LYS A 2 -3.62 -12.01 10.63
C LYS A 2 -2.77 -12.30 9.39
N GLN A 3 -3.06 -11.60 8.31
CA GLN A 3 -2.28 -11.67 7.07
C GLN A 3 -1.46 -10.39 6.90
N LEU A 4 -0.22 -10.56 6.48
CA LEU A 4 0.68 -9.48 6.11
C LEU A 4 0.84 -9.52 4.59
N VAL A 5 0.59 -8.40 3.92
CA VAL A 5 0.84 -8.26 2.48
C VAL A 5 1.84 -7.13 2.29
N GLU A 6 2.88 -7.41 1.50
CA GLU A 6 3.86 -6.44 1.09
C GLU A 6 3.76 -6.22 -0.41
N VAL A 7 3.61 -4.96 -0.83
CA VAL A 7 3.65 -4.57 -2.24
C VAL A 7 4.86 -3.66 -2.45
N HIS A 8 5.82 -4.18 -3.20
CA HIS A 8 7.06 -3.48 -3.55
C HIS A 8 6.88 -2.81 -4.90
N TYR A 9 6.93 -1.48 -4.95
CA TYR A 9 6.90 -0.73 -6.20
C TYR A 9 8.28 -0.22 -6.57
N PHE A 10 8.66 -0.46 -7.82
CA PHE A 10 9.81 0.16 -8.47
C PHE A 10 9.29 1.13 -9.52
N VAL A 11 9.45 2.43 -9.25
CA VAL A 11 8.96 3.49 -10.12
C VAL A 11 10.06 3.97 -11.06
N LYS A 12 9.68 4.77 -12.06
CA LYS A 12 10.65 5.45 -12.94
C LYS A 12 11.50 6.43 -12.13
N GLU A 13 12.73 6.68 -12.60
CA GLU A 13 13.68 7.59 -11.97
C GLU A 13 13.07 8.96 -11.67
N GLY A 14 13.18 9.41 -10.42
CA GLY A 14 12.66 10.72 -9.96
C GLY A 14 11.14 10.81 -9.85
N MET A 15 10.40 9.72 -10.10
CA MET A 15 8.92 9.73 -10.17
C MET A 15 8.24 9.22 -8.89
N ARG A 16 8.96 8.87 -7.82
CA ARG A 16 8.37 8.25 -6.61
C ARG A 16 7.31 9.15 -5.98
N GLN A 17 7.61 10.43 -5.82
CA GLN A 17 6.66 11.36 -5.21
C GLN A 17 5.42 11.54 -6.09
N ALA A 18 5.60 11.74 -7.40
CA ALA A 18 4.47 11.88 -8.33
C ALA A 18 3.58 10.62 -8.37
N PHE A 19 4.19 9.43 -8.31
CA PHE A 19 3.47 8.16 -8.23
C PHE A 19 2.69 8.04 -6.91
N TYR A 20 3.33 8.33 -5.78
CA TYR A 20 2.67 8.31 -4.47
C TYR A 20 1.52 9.32 -4.40
N ASP A 21 1.73 10.54 -4.88
CA ASP A 21 0.69 11.58 -4.91
C ASP A 21 -0.51 11.14 -5.76
N ALA A 22 -0.26 10.50 -6.92
CA ALA A 22 -1.33 9.97 -7.77
C ALA A 22 -2.15 8.87 -7.06
N ILE A 23 -1.51 7.99 -6.29
CA ILE A 23 -2.19 6.99 -5.46
C ILE A 23 -3.06 7.67 -4.39
N MET A 24 -2.52 8.67 -3.69
CA MET A 24 -3.25 9.35 -2.63
C MET A 24 -4.44 10.14 -3.19
N GLN A 25 -4.27 10.76 -4.36
CA GLN A 25 -5.33 11.49 -5.06
C GLN A 25 -6.40 10.58 -5.68
N SER A 26 -6.05 9.34 -6.06
CA SER A 26 -7.04 8.39 -6.59
C SER A 26 -8.03 7.90 -5.53
N GLY A 27 -7.70 8.06 -4.25
CA GLY A 27 -8.52 7.64 -3.12
C GLY A 27 -8.39 6.15 -2.77
N VAL A 28 -7.59 5.38 -3.52
CA VAL A 28 -7.40 3.92 -3.27
C VAL A 28 -6.96 3.66 -1.83
N ALA A 29 -5.95 4.40 -1.34
CA ALA A 29 -5.48 4.20 0.03
C ALA A 29 -6.53 4.54 1.10
N ALA A 30 -7.47 5.44 0.81
CA ALA A 30 -8.56 5.75 1.74
C ALA A 30 -9.65 4.69 1.68
N ALA A 31 -9.98 4.21 0.47
CA ALA A 31 -10.92 3.13 0.25
C ALA A 31 -10.47 1.85 0.97
N SER A 32 -9.20 1.45 0.81
CA SER A 32 -8.69 0.21 1.40
C SER A 32 -8.62 0.23 2.92
N ARG A 33 -8.32 1.38 3.52
CA ARG A 33 -8.41 1.54 4.99
C ARG A 33 -9.84 1.43 5.52
N ALA A 34 -10.84 1.69 4.68
CA ALA A 34 -12.25 1.59 5.05
C ALA A 34 -12.82 0.19 4.82
N GLU A 35 -12.09 -0.70 4.15
CA GLU A 35 -12.52 -2.07 3.91
C GLU A 35 -12.60 -2.88 5.21
N GLU A 36 -13.58 -3.77 5.29
CA GLU A 36 -13.75 -4.60 6.47
C GLU A 36 -12.55 -5.55 6.65
N GLY A 37 -11.92 -5.49 7.82
CA GLY A 37 -10.79 -6.34 8.14
C GLY A 37 -9.44 -5.78 7.69
N ASN A 38 -9.39 -4.61 7.03
CA ASN A 38 -8.15 -3.87 6.92
C ASN A 38 -7.78 -3.30 8.30
N GLU A 39 -6.59 -3.63 8.78
CA GLU A 39 -6.07 -3.12 10.05
C GLU A 39 -4.91 -2.14 9.85
N LYS A 40 -4.24 -2.19 8.69
CA LYS A 40 -3.16 -1.27 8.30
C LYS A 40 -3.07 -1.22 6.78
N TYR A 41 -2.79 -0.03 6.26
CA TYR A 41 -2.50 0.23 4.84
C TYR A 41 -1.59 1.45 4.75
N ASP A 42 -0.28 1.24 4.89
CA ASP A 42 0.71 2.30 5.05
C ASP A 42 1.83 2.22 4.01
N TYR A 43 2.27 3.39 3.56
CA TYR A 43 3.36 3.54 2.62
C TYR A 43 4.66 3.92 3.34
N TYR A 44 5.76 3.32 2.91
CA TYR A 44 7.11 3.57 3.38
C TYR A 44 8.02 3.89 2.19
N PHE A 45 9.00 4.77 2.42
CA PHE A 45 9.98 5.15 1.39
C PHE A 45 11.36 4.62 1.77
N SER A 46 12.07 4.07 0.78
CA SER A 46 13.42 3.58 0.99
C SER A 46 14.38 4.76 1.17
N PRO A 47 15.25 4.75 2.22
CA PRO A 47 16.29 5.75 2.37
C PRO A 47 17.44 5.56 1.36
N GLU A 48 17.64 4.34 0.86
CA GLU A 48 18.76 3.98 -0.02
C GLU A 48 18.39 4.01 -1.51
N ASN A 49 17.09 3.95 -1.84
CA ASN A 49 16.60 3.90 -3.22
C ASN A 49 15.41 4.84 -3.41
N GLU A 50 15.66 6.02 -3.99
CA GLU A 50 14.62 7.03 -4.21
C GLU A 50 13.49 6.54 -5.14
N ASN A 51 13.72 5.48 -5.92
CA ASN A 51 12.75 4.95 -6.88
C ASN A 51 11.92 3.79 -6.31
N GLU A 52 12.00 3.54 -5.01
CA GLU A 52 11.32 2.44 -4.33
C GLU A 52 10.37 2.93 -3.25
N LEU A 53 9.19 2.34 -3.21
CA LEU A 53 8.27 2.46 -2.08
C LEU A 53 7.65 1.10 -1.75
N LEU A 54 7.35 0.93 -0.47
CA LEU A 54 6.68 -0.26 0.06
C LEU A 54 5.28 0.15 0.51
N LEU A 55 4.27 -0.59 0.09
CA LEU A 55 2.98 -0.63 0.76
C LEU A 55 2.94 -1.85 1.67
N LEU A 56 2.67 -1.60 2.95
CA LEU A 56 2.46 -2.63 3.96
C LEU A 56 0.99 -2.67 4.35
N GLU A 57 0.38 -3.85 4.19
CA GLU A 57 -0.99 -4.08 4.58
C GLU A 57 -1.05 -5.15 5.68
N ILE A 58 -1.88 -4.91 6.69
CA ILE A 58 -2.20 -5.90 7.71
C ILE A 58 -3.71 -6.12 7.64
N TRP A 59 -4.08 -7.38 7.46
CA TRP A 59 -5.48 -7.80 7.40
C TRP A 59 -5.80 -8.76 8.54
N ARG A 60 -7.02 -8.66 9.05
CA ARG A 60 -7.53 -9.48 10.15
C ARG A 60 -7.36 -10.99 9.88
N ASP A 61 -7.62 -11.41 8.64
CA ASP A 61 -7.57 -12.81 8.21
C ASP A 61 -7.49 -12.94 6.67
N GLN A 62 -7.39 -14.18 6.20
CA GLN A 62 -7.26 -14.51 4.77
C GLN A 62 -8.52 -14.21 3.96
N ASP A 63 -9.71 -14.23 4.59
CA ASP A 63 -10.96 -13.97 3.88
C ASP A 63 -11.11 -12.47 3.63
N ALA A 64 -10.69 -11.62 4.56
CA ALA A 64 -10.58 -10.18 4.33
C ALA A 64 -9.67 -9.84 3.14
N VAL A 65 -8.49 -10.49 3.04
CA VAL A 65 -7.59 -10.32 1.87
C VAL A 65 -8.25 -10.76 0.55
N ARG A 66 -9.09 -11.81 0.57
CA ARG A 66 -9.78 -12.27 -0.65
C ARG A 66 -10.89 -11.33 -1.12
N LEU A 67 -11.46 -10.55 -0.20
CA LEU A 67 -12.50 -9.56 -0.49
C LEU A 67 -11.93 -8.22 -0.94
N HIS A 68 -10.64 -7.98 -0.69
CA HIS A 68 -9.93 -6.78 -1.11
C HIS A 68 -9.92 -6.62 -2.63
N GLY A 69 -10.13 -5.39 -3.14
CA GLY A 69 -10.29 -5.10 -4.58
C GLY A 69 -9.99 -3.67 -4.99
#